data_AF-A0A1E5VBE2-F1
#
_entry.id   AF-A0A1E5VBE2-F1
#
_cell.length_a   1.000
_cell.length_b   1.000
_cell.length_c   1.000
_cell.angle_alpha   90.00
_cell.angle_beta   90.00
_cell.angle_gamma   90.00
#
_symmetry.space_group_name_H-M   'P 1'
#
loop_
_entity.id
_entity.type
_entity.pdbx_description
1 polymer ?
#
loop_
_entity_poly.entity_id
_entity_poly.type
_entity_poly.pdbx_seq_one_letter_code
_entity_poly.pdbx_strand_id
1 'polypeptide(L)'
;MAETALGMAATLVRSVLGVASAAARQEVGLLLGVHDDIWFINVELKMMSAFLRTTSVSDMNTELLKAYQELIRDLACDTEDCLEEFMVLIKHQSLCQQCFNLGARHRIAVQIRAIKLRIQELNQTRKR
;
A
#
# COMPACT_ATOMS: atom_id res chain seq x y z
N MET A 1 -22.96 27.85 1.78
CA MET A 1 -21.77 27.46 2.56
C MET A 1 -21.73 25.96 2.84
N ALA A 2 -22.81 25.33 3.32
CA ALA A 2 -22.86 23.88 3.56
C ALA A 2 -22.74 23.03 2.28
N GLU A 3 -23.39 23.43 1.17
CA GLU A 3 -23.26 22.73 -0.12
C GLU A 3 -21.83 22.69 -0.66
N THR A 4 -21.10 23.80 -0.51
CA THR A 4 -19.69 23.91 -0.92
C THR A 4 -18.81 22.95 -0.12
N ALA A 5 -19.04 22.87 1.19
CA ALA A 5 -18.26 22.03 2.08
C ALA A 5 -18.53 20.53 1.86
N LEU A 6 -19.77 20.17 1.53
CA LEU A 6 -20.16 18.81 1.19
C LEU A 6 -19.58 18.37 -0.17
N GLY A 7 -19.50 19.30 -1.13
CA GLY A 7 -18.78 19.09 -2.39
C GLY A 7 -17.29 18.80 -2.20
N MET A 8 -16.61 19.51 -1.28
CA MET A 8 -15.20 19.28 -0.97
C MET A 8 -14.98 17.89 -0.36
N ALA A 9 -15.81 17.46 0.61
CA ALA A 9 -15.73 16.12 1.17
C ALA A 9 -15.92 15.04 0.09
N ALA A 10 -16.87 15.23 -0.83
CA ALA A 10 -17.09 14.29 -1.93
C ALA A 10 -15.90 14.19 -2.91
N THR A 11 -15.17 15.29 -3.13
CA THR A 11 -13.95 15.28 -3.95
C THR A 11 -12.79 14.54 -3.28
N LEU A 12 -12.61 14.73 -1.97
CA LEU A 12 -11.57 14.05 -1.20
C LEU A 12 -11.79 12.53 -1.19
N VAL A 13 -13.00 12.08 -0.85
CA VAL A 13 -13.35 10.66 -0.87
C VAL A 13 -13.09 10.02 -2.25
N ARG A 14 -13.36 10.76 -3.34
CA ARG A 14 -13.09 10.28 -4.70
C ARG A 14 -11.60 10.16 -5.01
N SER A 15 -10.77 11.09 -4.50
CA SER A 15 -9.30 11.02 -4.64
C SER A 15 -8.77 9.74 -4.00
N VAL A 16 -9.08 9.55 -2.71
CA VAL A 16 -8.62 8.39 -1.93
C VAL A 16 -9.12 7.07 -2.53
N LEU A 17 -10.35 7.04 -3.03
CA LEU A 17 -10.89 5.87 -3.73
C LEU A 17 -10.05 5.48 -4.96
N GLY A 18 -9.55 6.48 -5.69
CA GLY A 18 -8.63 6.28 -6.81
C GLY A 18 -7.31 5.65 -6.36
N VAL A 19 -6.72 6.19 -5.30
CA VAL A 19 -5.46 5.70 -4.70
C VAL A 19 -5.62 4.27 -4.18
N ALA A 20 -6.68 3.96 -3.42
CA ALA A 20 -6.95 2.62 -2.91
C ALA A 20 -7.13 1.59 -4.04
N SER A 21 -7.82 1.98 -5.11
CA SER A 21 -8.03 1.10 -6.28
C SER A 21 -6.72 0.80 -7.02
N ALA A 22 -5.80 1.76 -7.08
CA ALA A 22 -4.48 1.56 -7.65
C ALA A 22 -3.62 0.65 -6.76
N ALA A 23 -3.60 0.89 -5.45
CA ALA A 23 -2.88 0.08 -4.48
C ALA A 23 -3.34 -1.39 -4.49
N ALA A 24 -4.65 -1.65 -4.52
CA ALA A 24 -5.20 -3.01 -4.61
C ALA A 24 -4.73 -3.76 -5.86
N ARG A 25 -4.73 -3.08 -7.03
CA ARG A 25 -4.29 -3.69 -8.28
C ARG A 25 -2.79 -4.04 -8.23
N GLN A 26 -2.00 -3.20 -7.60
CA GLN A 26 -0.55 -3.39 -7.52
C GLN A 26 -0.16 -4.44 -6.47
N GLU A 27 -0.88 -4.51 -5.35
CA GLU A 27 -0.76 -5.55 -4.33
C GLU A 27 -0.97 -6.96 -4.92
N VAL A 28 -2.03 -7.16 -5.72
CA VAL A 28 -2.35 -8.47 -6.31
C VAL A 28 -1.23 -8.97 -7.20
N GLY A 29 -0.61 -8.06 -7.96
CA GLY A 29 0.55 -8.40 -8.79
C GLY A 29 1.79 -8.82 -8.00
N LEU A 30 1.85 -8.46 -6.71
CA LEU A 30 3.01 -8.64 -5.83
C LEU A 30 2.78 -9.65 -4.71
N LEU A 31 1.55 -10.15 -4.55
CA LEU A 31 1.18 -11.20 -3.59
C LEU A 31 1.57 -10.85 -2.15
N LEU A 32 1.35 -9.61 -1.73
CA LEU A 32 1.76 -9.12 -0.40
C LEU A 32 0.79 -9.49 0.73
N GLY A 33 -0.44 -9.92 0.40
CA GLY A 33 -1.40 -10.44 1.36
C GLY A 33 -2.13 -9.36 2.15
N VAL A 34 -2.30 -8.17 1.57
CA VAL A 34 -3.07 -7.05 2.15
C VAL A 34 -4.25 -6.63 1.28
N HIS A 35 -4.58 -7.45 0.26
CA HIS A 35 -5.68 -7.21 -0.68
C HIS A 35 -7.03 -6.93 0.01
N ASP A 36 -7.37 -7.77 0.99
CA ASP A 36 -8.69 -7.76 1.63
C ASP A 36 -8.91 -6.47 2.44
N ASP A 37 -7.86 -5.97 3.10
CA ASP A 37 -7.89 -4.70 3.84
C ASP A 37 -8.07 -3.51 2.90
N ILE A 38 -7.35 -3.49 1.77
CA ILE A 38 -7.49 -2.42 0.76
C ILE A 38 -8.89 -2.47 0.12
N TRP A 39 -9.43 -3.67 -0.12
CA TRP A 39 -10.79 -3.85 -0.63
C TRP A 39 -11.84 -3.31 0.36
N PHE A 40 -11.69 -3.62 1.65
CA PHE A 40 -12.56 -3.10 2.71
C PHE A 40 -12.57 -1.57 2.74
N ILE A 41 -11.39 -0.93 2.73
CA ILE A 41 -11.25 0.53 2.65
C ILE A 41 -11.99 1.09 1.43
N ASN A 42 -11.85 0.44 0.27
CA ASN A 42 -12.50 0.85 -0.97
C ASN A 42 -14.03 0.82 -0.88
N VAL A 43 -14.59 -0.20 -0.22
CA VAL A 43 -16.04 -0.35 0.02
C VAL A 43 -16.54 0.74 0.97
N GLU A 44 -15.85 0.99 2.07
CA GLU A 44 -16.24 2.02 3.04
C GLU A 44 -16.21 3.43 2.42
N LEU A 45 -15.17 3.77 1.65
CA LEU A 45 -15.09 5.04 0.92
C LEU A 45 -16.23 5.20 -0.10
N LYS A 46 -16.64 4.12 -0.77
CA LYS A 46 -17.81 4.15 -1.67
C LYS A 46 -19.10 4.40 -0.90
N MET A 47 -19.27 3.78 0.27
CA MET A 47 -20.45 4.01 1.12
C MET A 47 -20.50 5.45 1.64
N MET A 48 -19.36 6.00 2.08
CA MET A 48 -19.26 7.42 2.47
C MET A 48 -19.59 8.36 1.31
N SER A 49 -19.10 8.07 0.10
CA SER A 49 -19.42 8.86 -1.10
C SER A 49 -20.91 8.82 -1.44
N ALA A 50 -21.54 7.65 -1.34
CA ALA A 50 -22.97 7.47 -1.58
C ALA A 50 -23.80 8.25 -0.53
N PHE A 51 -23.43 8.13 0.74
CA PHE A 51 -24.06 8.86 1.84
C PHE A 51 -24.02 10.37 1.61
N LEU A 52 -22.84 10.92 1.31
CA LEU A 52 -22.71 12.36 1.02
C LEU A 52 -23.62 12.79 -0.15
N ARG A 53 -23.78 11.98 -1.20
CA ARG A 53 -24.65 12.33 -2.34
C ARG A 53 -26.14 12.31 -2.01
N THR A 54 -26.55 11.53 -1.01
CA THR A 54 -27.96 11.40 -0.61
C THR A 54 -28.37 12.39 0.48
N THR A 55 -27.43 12.94 1.24
CA THR A 55 -27.72 13.86 2.34
C THR A 55 -28.03 15.26 1.81
N SER A 56 -29.26 15.75 2.01
CA SER A 56 -29.63 17.12 1.70
C SER A 56 -29.16 18.08 2.82
N VAL A 57 -28.81 19.32 2.47
CA VAL A 57 -28.37 20.33 3.45
C VAL A 57 -29.45 20.66 4.49
N SER A 58 -30.72 20.38 4.20
CA SER A 58 -31.83 20.56 5.14
C SER A 58 -31.95 19.47 6.21
N ASP A 59 -31.34 18.30 6.01
CA ASP A 59 -31.49 17.13 6.90
C ASP A 59 -30.45 17.05 8.03
N MET A 60 -29.42 17.91 8.03
CA MET A 60 -28.39 17.92 9.08
C MET A 60 -28.16 19.32 9.64
N ASN A 61 -28.04 19.42 10.97
CA ASN A 61 -27.58 20.64 11.61
C ASN A 61 -26.18 21.03 11.12
N THR A 62 -25.96 22.33 10.91
CA THR A 62 -24.70 22.89 10.37
C THR A 62 -23.45 22.49 11.15
N GLU A 63 -23.54 22.32 12.48
CA GLU A 63 -22.43 21.84 13.31
C GLU A 63 -22.13 20.35 13.11
N LEU A 64 -23.17 19.52 12.98
CA LEU A 64 -23.02 18.09 12.70
C LEU A 64 -22.38 17.88 11.31
N LEU A 65 -22.79 18.67 10.32
CA LEU A 65 -22.19 18.67 8.98
C LEU A 65 -20.69 19.02 9.04
N LYS A 66 -20.31 20.04 9.81
CA LYS A 66 -18.90 20.43 9.97
C LYS A 66 -18.07 19.33 10.63
N ALA A 67 -18.54 18.77 11.75
CA ALA A 67 -17.82 17.70 12.44
C ALA A 67 -17.68 16.44 11.56
N TYR A 68 -18.72 16.10 10.80
CA TYR A 68 -18.70 14.98 9.88
C TYR A 68 -17.72 15.21 8.72
N GLN A 69 -17.60 16.44 8.23
CA GLN A 69 -16.62 16.82 7.21
C GLN A 69 -15.19 16.76 7.72
N GLU A 70 -14.93 17.24 8.94
CA GLU A 70 -13.61 17.13 9.57
C GLU A 70 -13.19 15.66 9.69
N LEU A 71 -14.09 14.81 10.18
CA LEU A 71 -13.82 13.37 10.30
C LEU A 71 -13.56 12.70 8.94
N ILE A 72 -14.35 13.02 7.91
CA ILE A 72 -14.13 12.50 6.55
C ILE A 72 -12.79 12.99 5.99
N ARG A 73 -12.44 14.26 6.22
CA ARG A 73 -11.19 14.82 5.72
C ARG A 73 -10.01 14.14 6.41
N ASP A 74 -10.04 14.04 7.73
CA ASP A 74 -8.94 13.45 8.50
C ASP A 74 -8.78 11.96 8.15
N LEU A 75 -9.88 11.21 8.05
CA LEU A 75 -9.85 9.81 7.60
C LEU A 75 -9.33 9.65 6.16
N ALA A 76 -9.74 10.55 5.26
CA ALA A 76 -9.27 10.56 3.88
C ALA A 76 -7.76 10.82 3.80
N CYS A 77 -7.26 11.81 4.56
CA CYS A 77 -5.84 12.13 4.64
C CYS A 77 -5.03 10.95 5.21
N ASP A 78 -5.45 10.38 6.35
CA ASP A 78 -4.76 9.24 6.97
C ASP A 78 -4.69 8.03 6.02
N THR A 79 -5.78 7.79 5.28
CA THR A 79 -5.85 6.69 4.30
C THR A 79 -4.96 6.98 3.07
N GLU A 80 -4.96 8.21 2.57
CA GLU A 80 -4.12 8.62 1.45
C GLU A 80 -2.64 8.48 1.81
N ASP A 81 -2.22 9.02 2.96
CA ASP A 81 -0.84 8.94 3.44
C ASP A 81 -0.36 7.49 3.59
N CYS A 82 -1.20 6.62 4.20
CA CYS A 82 -0.86 5.21 4.38
C CYS A 82 -0.74 4.47 3.04
N LEU A 83 -1.64 4.74 2.09
CA LEU A 83 -1.60 4.12 0.76
C LEU A 83 -0.45 4.67 -0.10
N GLU A 84 -0.10 5.94 0.03
CA GLU A 84 1.07 6.53 -0.63
C GLU A 84 2.36 5.90 -0.12
N GLU A 85 2.52 5.78 1.20
CA GLU A 85 3.67 5.10 1.82
C GLU A 85 3.76 3.64 1.33
N PHE A 86 2.63 2.93 1.31
CA PHE A 86 2.54 1.58 0.77
C PHE A 86 2.94 1.50 -0.72
N MET A 87 2.49 2.44 -1.55
CA MET A 87 2.88 2.51 -2.96
C MET A 87 4.37 2.83 -3.15
N VAL A 88 4.97 3.64 -2.28
CA VAL A 88 6.42 3.89 -2.27
C VAL A 88 7.17 2.60 -1.93
N LEU A 89 6.76 1.89 -0.89
CA LEU A 89 7.35 0.59 -0.51
C LEU A 89 7.27 -0.42 -1.66
N ILE A 90 6.12 -0.49 -2.33
CA ILE A 90 5.91 -1.32 -3.50
C ILE A 90 6.82 -0.91 -4.67
N LYS A 91 6.91 0.39 -5.00
CA LYS A 91 7.75 0.89 -6.09
C LYS A 91 9.24 0.67 -5.83
N HIS A 92 9.65 0.70 -4.56
CA HIS A 92 11.02 0.42 -4.13
C HIS A 92 11.29 -1.07 -3.87
N GLN A 93 10.45 -1.98 -4.40
CA GLN A 93 10.56 -3.44 -4.26
C GLN A 93 11.94 -4.04 -4.52
N SER A 94 12.84 -3.36 -5.24
CA SER A 94 14.23 -3.81 -5.40
C SER A 94 14.94 -3.94 -4.05
N LEU A 95 14.63 -3.11 -3.05
CA LEU A 95 15.23 -3.17 -1.71
C LEU A 95 14.63 -4.30 -0.87
N CYS A 96 13.31 -4.47 -0.88
CA CYS A 96 12.64 -5.58 -0.19
C CYS A 96 13.03 -6.94 -0.80
N GLN A 97 13.01 -7.09 -2.13
CA GLN A 97 13.48 -8.30 -2.81
C GLN A 97 14.98 -8.57 -2.60
N GLN A 98 15.81 -7.52 -2.45
CA GLN A 98 17.23 -7.68 -2.09
C GLN A 98 17.40 -8.18 -0.65
N CYS A 99 16.59 -7.71 0.30
CA CYS A 99 16.60 -8.16 1.69
C CYS A 99 16.05 -9.59 1.84
N PHE A 100 14.96 -9.93 1.16
CA PHE A 100 14.39 -11.30 1.16
C PHE A 100 15.31 -12.34 0.52
N ASN A 101 16.33 -11.94 -0.24
CA ASN A 101 17.31 -12.83 -0.85
C ASN A 101 18.65 -12.95 -0.11
N LEU A 102 18.82 -12.34 1.07
CA LEU A 102 20.09 -12.45 1.82
C LEU A 102 20.40 -13.90 2.22
N GLY A 103 19.39 -14.67 2.65
CA GLY A 103 19.56 -16.09 2.98
C GLY A 103 19.94 -16.94 1.77
N ALA A 104 19.29 -16.73 0.63
CA ALA A 104 19.60 -17.42 -0.62
C ALA A 104 21.01 -17.08 -1.14
N ARG A 105 21.38 -15.80 -1.10
CA ARG A 105 22.73 -15.33 -1.47
C ARG A 105 23.80 -15.90 -0.54
N HIS A 106 23.56 -15.93 0.76
CA HIS A 106 24.48 -16.53 1.72
C HIS A 106 24.66 -18.04 1.44
N ARG A 107 23.56 -18.77 1.22
CA ARG A 107 23.60 -20.20 0.89
C ARG A 107 24.40 -20.48 -0.39
N ILE A 108 24.16 -19.70 -1.44
CA ILE A 108 24.89 -19.82 -2.72
C ILE A 108 26.38 -19.49 -2.51
N ALA A 109 26.71 -18.43 -1.77
CA ALA A 109 28.10 -18.05 -1.51
C ALA A 109 28.88 -19.13 -0.73
N VAL A 110 28.23 -19.77 0.25
CA VAL A 110 28.80 -20.91 0.99
C VAL A 110 29.05 -22.10 0.06
N GLN A 111 28.10 -22.43 -0.82
CA GLN A 111 28.25 -23.52 -1.80
C GLN A 111 29.39 -23.25 -2.79
N ILE A 112 29.50 -22.03 -3.31
CA ILE A 112 30.58 -21.62 -4.22
C ILE A 112 31.94 -21.74 -3.52
N ARG A 113 32.05 -21.31 -2.25
CA ARG A 113 33.30 -21.42 -1.48
C ARG A 113 33.70 -22.88 -1.28
N ALA A 114 32.75 -23.77 -0.98
CA ALA A 114 33.03 -25.21 -0.84
C ALA A 114 33.51 -25.84 -2.16
N ILE A 115 32.91 -25.48 -3.29
CA ILE A 115 33.34 -25.94 -4.62
C ILE A 115 34.77 -25.47 -4.92
N LYS A 116 35.08 -24.20 -4.64
CA LYS A 116 36.41 -23.63 -4.86
C LYS A 116 37.49 -24.38 -4.08
N LEU A 117 37.24 -24.71 -2.81
CA LEU A 117 38.19 -25.46 -1.98
C LEU A 117 38.47 -26.85 -2.56
N ARG A 118 37.42 -27.59 -2.98
CA ARG A 118 37.57 -28.91 -3.61
C ARG A 118 38.37 -28.85 -4.91
N ILE A 119 38.17 -27.82 -5.73
CA ILE A 119 38.96 -27.61 -6.95
C ILE A 119 40.43 -27.34 -6.62
N GLN A 120 40.71 -26.54 -5.59
CA GLN A 120 42.07 -26.25 -5.16
C GLN A 120 42.78 -27.50 -4.62
N GLU A 121 42.11 -28.31 -3.80
CA GLU A 121 42.63 -29.60 -3.31
C GLU A 121 42.96 -30.54 -4.47
N LEU A 122 42.03 -30.74 -5.41
CA LEU A 122 42.23 -31.59 -6.59
C LEU A 122 43.44 -31.16 -7.41
N ASN A 123 43.61 -29.84 -7.61
CA ASN A 123 44.74 -29.28 -8.32
C ASN A 123 46.08 -29.44 -7.57
N GLN A 124 46.07 -29.44 -6.23
CA GLN A 124 47.28 -29.72 -5.44
C GLN A 124 47.67 -31.19 -5.50
N THR A 125 46.71 -32.13 -5.46
CA THR A 125 46.99 -33.57 -5.67
C THR A 125 47.52 -33.89 -7.05
N ARG A 126 47.10 -33.16 -8.11
CA ARG A 126 47.62 -33.36 -9.48
C ARG A 126 49.04 -32.82 -9.70
N LYS A 127 49.54 -31.95 -8.81
CA LYS A 127 50.87 -31.34 -8.90
C LYS A 127 51.93 -32.07 -8.07
N ARG A 128 51.54 -33.13 -7.35
CA ARG A 128 52.46 -34.12 -6.75
C ARG A 128 52.66 -35.26 -7.73
#